data_AF-A0A353DTZ9-F1
#
_entry.id   AF-A0A353DTZ9-F1
#
_cell.length_a   1.000
_cell.length_b   1.000
_cell.length_c   1.000
_cell.angle_alpha   90.00
_cell.angle_beta   90.00
_cell.angle_gamma   90.00
#
_symmetry.space_group_name_H-M   'P 1'
#
loop_
_entity.id
_entity.type
_entity.pdbx_description
1 polymer ?
#
loop_
_entity_poly.entity_id
_entity_poly.type
_entity_poly.pdbx_seq_one_letter_code
_entity_poly.pdbx_strand_id
1 'polypeptide(L)'
;GHSMGVIGGALKNLGIGAQSKRGKFNVHMGGHPTYGLGAAGVFHPENFKGKANTPDWEILEDCCPFNLYHINENDELEWEGDKCANCLGCFGVMGPRGLMDIPPVQFDAVDAAIADACLGVEKAVGRDKVGYINMALDVSPRCDCANHADVPIVPHLGVFASKDAVAIDMACVDKAREAEGIKGSAAEMMEAHHAGDKKFEAAAATFHGQSEVTSINTGHEIGLGSREYELIECEPDSPERFRFPYDTRPSRQRFGERFEKFQVFPYDKYDGKGFNRLDVVDLDKVKHHYEDSPEITEVSESIHADGDD
;
A
#
# COMPACT_ATOMS: atom_id res chain seq x y z
N GLY A 1 4.69 -0.78 1.43
CA GLY A 1 5.31 -2.13 1.35
C GLY A 1 4.63 -3.00 0.31
N HIS A 2 5.10 -4.24 0.13
CA HIS A 2 4.25 -5.39 -0.25
C HIS A 2 3.97 -6.16 1.06
N SER A 3 2.88 -6.89 1.26
CA SER A 3 2.66 -7.61 2.53
C SER A 3 3.79 -8.61 2.85
N MET A 4 4.45 -9.15 1.83
CA MET A 4 5.60 -10.05 2.02
C MET A 4 6.96 -9.33 2.11
N GLY A 5 7.00 -8.00 1.92
CA GLY A 5 8.22 -7.19 2.04
C GLY A 5 8.06 -6.15 3.14
N VAL A 6 8.95 -6.15 4.13
CA VAL A 6 8.80 -5.34 5.35
C VAL A 6 8.75 -3.83 5.04
N ILE A 7 9.51 -3.38 4.04
CA ILE A 7 9.58 -1.97 3.64
C ILE A 7 8.96 -1.71 2.26
N GLY A 8 8.55 -0.46 2.01
CA GLY A 8 7.85 -0.01 0.80
C GLY A 8 8.64 0.90 -0.14
N GLY A 9 9.96 0.92 -0.04
CA GLY A 9 10.83 1.85 -0.76
C GLY A 9 11.09 1.50 -2.23
N ALA A 10 12.20 2.01 -2.75
CA ALA A 10 12.69 1.85 -4.10
C ALA A 10 12.80 0.38 -4.51
N LEU A 11 13.36 -0.47 -3.64
CA LEU A 11 13.57 -1.90 -3.92
C LEU A 11 12.25 -2.61 -4.19
N LYS A 12 11.23 -2.41 -3.34
CA LYS A 12 9.89 -2.99 -3.54
C LYS A 12 9.22 -2.43 -4.79
N ASN A 13 9.26 -1.11 -4.99
CA ASN A 13 8.53 -0.49 -6.08
C ASN A 13 9.06 -0.93 -7.44
N LEU A 14 10.38 -1.01 -7.62
CA LEU A 14 10.96 -1.51 -8.86
C LEU A 14 10.90 -3.05 -8.94
N GLY A 15 11.25 -3.73 -7.84
CA GLY A 15 11.33 -5.19 -7.75
C GLY A 15 9.98 -5.92 -7.88
N ILE A 16 8.86 -5.28 -7.53
CA ILE A 16 7.51 -5.83 -7.71
C ILE A 16 6.73 -5.09 -8.79
N GLY A 17 6.79 -3.75 -8.80
CA GLY A 17 5.96 -2.90 -9.65
C GLY A 17 6.33 -2.98 -11.13
N ALA A 18 7.61 -3.18 -11.45
CA ALA A 18 8.10 -3.23 -12.83
C ALA A 18 8.29 -4.67 -13.38
N GLN A 19 7.72 -5.67 -12.72
CA GLN A 19 7.84 -7.07 -13.14
C GLN A 19 6.77 -7.49 -14.15
N SER A 20 7.18 -8.34 -15.10
CA SER A 20 6.24 -9.09 -15.95
C SER A 20 5.41 -10.09 -15.12
N LYS A 21 4.35 -10.65 -15.69
CA LYS A 21 3.54 -11.70 -15.02
C LYS A 21 4.39 -12.87 -14.54
N ARG A 22 5.34 -13.33 -15.38
CA ARG A 22 6.29 -14.41 -15.03
C ARG A 22 7.32 -13.97 -14.01
N GLY A 23 7.79 -12.73 -14.09
CA GLY A 23 8.68 -12.13 -13.09
C GLY A 23 8.03 -12.12 -11.72
N LYS A 24 6.80 -11.62 -11.61
CA LYS A 24 6.03 -11.64 -10.35
C LYS A 24 5.90 -13.05 -9.79
N PHE A 25 5.57 -14.03 -10.63
CA PHE A 25 5.49 -15.43 -10.21
C PHE A 25 6.80 -15.93 -9.62
N ASN A 26 7.94 -15.61 -10.24
CA ASN A 26 9.27 -15.98 -9.74
C ASN A 26 9.61 -15.28 -8.42
N VAL A 27 9.32 -13.96 -8.29
CA VAL A 27 9.59 -13.21 -7.04
C VAL A 27 8.81 -13.77 -5.86
N HIS A 28 7.60 -14.28 -6.09
CA HIS A 28 6.79 -14.92 -5.04
C HIS A 28 7.16 -16.39 -4.81
N MET A 29 8.35 -16.85 -5.24
CA MET A 29 8.85 -18.22 -5.06
C MET A 29 8.01 -19.29 -5.78
N GLY A 30 7.34 -18.93 -6.88
CA GLY A 30 6.56 -19.86 -7.69
C GLY A 30 7.39 -21.05 -8.20
N GLY A 31 7.09 -22.25 -7.69
CA GLY A 31 7.81 -23.48 -8.03
C GLY A 31 9.21 -23.61 -7.42
N HIS A 32 9.59 -22.75 -6.45
CA HIS A 32 10.88 -22.87 -5.80
C HIS A 32 10.93 -24.13 -4.92
N PRO A 33 11.95 -25.01 -5.05
CA PRO A 33 11.99 -26.33 -4.42
C PRO A 33 12.16 -26.30 -2.89
N THR A 34 12.39 -25.12 -2.32
CA THR A 34 12.64 -24.95 -0.87
C THR A 34 11.78 -23.87 -0.22
N TYR A 35 11.33 -22.88 -1.00
CA TYR A 35 10.71 -21.65 -0.46
C TYR A 35 9.32 -21.39 -1.03
N GLY A 36 8.94 -22.12 -2.09
CA GLY A 36 7.58 -22.11 -2.60
C GLY A 36 6.65 -22.87 -1.64
N LEU A 37 5.38 -22.51 -1.65
CA LEU A 37 4.32 -23.05 -0.79
C LEU A 37 4.23 -24.56 -0.92
N GLY A 38 4.36 -25.10 -2.14
CA GLY A 38 4.37 -26.54 -2.36
C GLY A 38 5.47 -27.30 -1.62
N ALA A 39 6.62 -26.65 -1.40
CA ALA A 39 7.77 -27.24 -0.72
C ALA A 39 7.85 -26.89 0.78
N ALA A 40 7.49 -25.66 1.13
CA ALA A 40 7.68 -25.12 2.48
C ALA A 40 6.38 -25.10 3.32
N GLY A 41 5.22 -25.08 2.65
CA GLY A 41 3.91 -25.05 3.30
C GLY A 41 3.70 -26.23 4.22
N VAL A 42 3.10 -25.98 5.39
CA VAL A 42 2.75 -27.04 6.32
C VAL A 42 1.27 -27.35 6.14
N PHE A 43 0.99 -28.56 5.67
CA PHE A 43 -0.37 -29.04 5.43
C PHE A 43 -0.80 -29.94 6.58
N HIS A 44 -1.99 -29.66 7.13
CA HIS A 44 -2.54 -30.32 8.32
C HIS A 44 -3.85 -31.06 7.95
N PRO A 45 -3.79 -32.14 7.17
CA PRO A 45 -4.98 -32.87 6.72
C PRO A 45 -5.80 -33.42 7.90
N GLU A 46 -5.17 -33.68 9.05
CA GLU A 46 -5.84 -34.14 10.27
C GLU A 46 -6.84 -33.14 10.85
N ASN A 47 -6.77 -31.87 10.44
CA ASN A 47 -7.74 -30.86 10.84
C ASN A 47 -9.05 -30.93 10.04
N PHE A 48 -9.07 -31.63 8.91
CA PHE A 48 -10.30 -31.98 8.22
C PHE A 48 -11.04 -33.06 9.02
N LYS A 49 -12.33 -32.83 9.34
CA LYS A 49 -13.13 -33.72 10.22
C LYS A 49 -14.12 -34.61 9.45
N GLY A 50 -13.88 -34.79 8.15
CA GLY A 50 -14.76 -35.53 7.24
C GLY A 50 -15.92 -34.69 6.71
N LYS A 51 -16.51 -35.14 5.59
CA LYS A 51 -17.65 -34.50 4.91
C LYS A 51 -18.85 -34.31 5.83
N ALA A 52 -19.12 -35.27 6.70
CA ALA A 52 -20.25 -35.21 7.63
C ALA A 52 -20.14 -34.05 8.65
N ASN A 53 -18.92 -33.64 9.02
CA ASN A 53 -18.66 -32.57 9.98
C ASN A 53 -18.19 -31.26 9.30
N THR A 54 -18.13 -31.24 7.97
CA THR A 54 -17.69 -30.09 7.17
C THR A 54 -18.71 -29.86 6.06
N PRO A 55 -19.85 -29.18 6.34
CA PRO A 55 -20.96 -29.08 5.39
C PRO A 55 -20.65 -28.39 4.06
N ASP A 56 -19.58 -27.60 4.00
CA ASP A 56 -19.09 -26.87 2.84
C ASP A 56 -17.79 -27.46 2.28
N TRP A 57 -17.50 -28.73 2.54
CA TRP A 57 -16.23 -29.39 2.18
C TRP A 57 -15.85 -29.24 0.71
N GLU A 58 -16.82 -29.09 -0.22
CA GLU A 58 -16.57 -28.91 -1.65
C GLU A 58 -15.65 -27.71 -1.91
N ILE A 59 -15.73 -26.66 -1.07
CA ILE A 59 -14.86 -25.49 -1.18
C ILE A 59 -13.38 -25.84 -1.01
N LEU A 60 -13.06 -26.93 -0.29
CA LEU A 60 -11.67 -27.36 -0.07
C LEU A 60 -11.05 -27.88 -1.37
N GLU A 61 -11.82 -28.61 -2.19
CA GLU A 61 -11.38 -29.07 -3.50
C GLU A 61 -11.32 -27.91 -4.51
N ASP A 62 -12.35 -27.04 -4.49
CA ASP A 62 -12.51 -25.95 -5.45
C ASP A 62 -11.62 -24.73 -5.17
N CYS A 63 -11.03 -24.59 -3.97
CA CYS A 63 -10.23 -23.42 -3.64
C CYS A 63 -8.88 -23.36 -4.39
N CYS A 64 -8.43 -24.47 -4.96
CA CYS A 64 -7.23 -24.50 -5.79
C CYS A 64 -7.62 -24.44 -7.27
N PRO A 65 -7.23 -23.38 -8.03
CA PRO A 65 -7.55 -23.27 -9.45
C PRO A 65 -6.86 -24.31 -10.33
N PHE A 66 -5.96 -25.12 -9.75
CA PHE A 66 -5.26 -26.22 -10.41
C PHE A 66 -5.78 -27.59 -9.98
N ASN A 67 -6.85 -27.66 -9.17
CA ASN A 67 -7.45 -28.87 -8.63
C ASN A 67 -6.40 -29.79 -7.97
N LEU A 68 -5.66 -29.25 -6.99
CA LEU A 68 -4.60 -30.01 -6.30
C LEU A 68 -5.02 -30.55 -4.93
N TYR A 69 -6.23 -30.24 -4.47
CA TYR A 69 -6.80 -30.77 -3.23
C TYR A 69 -7.92 -31.74 -3.55
N HIS A 70 -7.94 -32.89 -2.87
CA HIS A 70 -8.91 -33.94 -3.10
C HIS A 70 -9.32 -34.58 -1.79
N ILE A 71 -10.59 -34.97 -1.67
CA ILE A 71 -11.03 -35.83 -0.57
C ILE A 71 -11.16 -37.25 -1.10
N ASN A 72 -10.34 -38.15 -0.56
CA ASN A 72 -10.26 -39.52 -1.02
C ASN A 72 -11.49 -40.36 -0.59
N GLU A 73 -11.51 -41.64 -0.99
CA GLU A 73 -12.61 -42.57 -0.65
C GLU A 73 -12.76 -42.85 0.86
N ASN A 74 -11.71 -42.58 1.65
CA ASN A 74 -11.70 -42.73 3.10
C ASN A 74 -12.17 -41.47 3.85
N ASP A 75 -12.62 -40.43 3.14
CA ASP A 75 -13.01 -39.13 3.71
C ASP A 75 -11.83 -38.35 4.34
N GLU A 76 -10.64 -38.48 3.73
CA GLU A 76 -9.41 -37.77 4.13
C GLU A 76 -9.02 -36.75 3.05
N LEU A 77 -8.54 -35.57 3.48
CA LEU A 77 -8.08 -34.51 2.58
C LEU A 77 -6.63 -34.73 2.18
N GLU A 78 -6.36 -34.73 0.87
CA GLU A 78 -5.04 -34.89 0.27
C GLU A 78 -4.64 -33.64 -0.52
N TRP A 79 -3.33 -33.44 -0.69
CA TRP A 79 -2.77 -32.31 -1.43
C TRP A 79 -1.58 -32.72 -2.30
N GLU A 80 -1.64 -32.40 -3.60
CA GLU A 80 -0.54 -32.55 -4.55
C GLU A 80 0.41 -31.34 -4.51
N GLY A 81 1.13 -31.18 -3.40
CA GLY A 81 1.99 -30.02 -3.14
C GLY A 81 3.15 -29.83 -4.13
N ASP A 82 3.66 -30.90 -4.72
CA ASP A 82 4.74 -30.88 -5.72
C ASP A 82 4.34 -30.16 -7.03
N LYS A 83 3.04 -30.08 -7.31
CA LYS A 83 2.47 -29.37 -8.47
C LYS A 83 2.03 -27.94 -8.13
N CYS A 84 2.20 -27.49 -6.89
CA CYS A 84 1.69 -26.21 -6.44
C CYS A 84 2.38 -25.03 -7.14
N ALA A 85 1.56 -24.17 -7.76
CA ALA A 85 2.01 -22.96 -8.43
C ALA A 85 2.24 -21.77 -7.48
N ASN A 86 2.14 -21.91 -6.15
CA ASN A 86 2.34 -20.79 -5.21
C ASN A 86 1.43 -19.56 -5.48
N CYS A 87 0.17 -19.78 -5.87
CA CYS A 87 -0.74 -18.65 -6.11
C CYS A 87 -1.29 -18.02 -4.81
N LEU A 88 -1.18 -18.73 -3.67
CA LEU A 88 -1.75 -18.42 -2.36
C LEU A 88 -3.27 -18.22 -2.32
N GLY A 89 -3.98 -18.44 -3.43
CA GLY A 89 -5.43 -18.23 -3.52
C GLY A 89 -6.23 -19.15 -2.60
N CYS A 90 -5.75 -20.38 -2.36
CA CYS A 90 -6.38 -21.33 -1.45
C CYS A 90 -6.31 -20.90 0.02
N PHE A 91 -5.43 -19.95 0.38
CA PHE A 91 -5.15 -19.63 1.78
C PHE A 91 -6.34 -18.96 2.48
N GLY A 92 -7.18 -18.21 1.76
CA GLY A 92 -8.41 -17.65 2.31
C GLY A 92 -9.43 -18.72 2.75
N VAL A 93 -9.30 -19.95 2.26
CA VAL A 93 -10.14 -21.10 2.63
C VAL A 93 -9.42 -21.99 3.63
N MET A 94 -8.18 -22.39 3.33
CA MET A 94 -7.42 -23.37 4.10
C MET A 94 -6.86 -22.81 5.42
N GLY A 95 -6.37 -21.58 5.42
CA GLY A 95 -5.74 -20.94 6.58
C GLY A 95 -6.70 -20.79 7.77
N PRO A 96 -7.87 -20.14 7.60
CA PRO A 96 -8.87 -19.99 8.68
C PRO A 96 -9.41 -21.32 9.23
N ARG A 97 -9.28 -22.42 8.46
CA ARG A 97 -9.67 -23.78 8.87
C ARG A 97 -8.53 -24.56 9.53
N GLY A 98 -7.35 -23.97 9.66
CA GLY A 98 -6.15 -24.63 10.20
C GLY A 98 -5.63 -25.77 9.33
N LEU A 99 -6.01 -25.81 8.05
CA LEU A 99 -5.59 -26.88 7.13
C LEU A 99 -4.23 -26.59 6.49
N MET A 100 -3.79 -25.33 6.48
CA MET A 100 -2.54 -24.93 5.87
C MET A 100 -1.91 -23.74 6.59
N ASP A 101 -0.63 -23.84 6.89
CA ASP A 101 0.20 -22.73 7.35
C ASP A 101 1.16 -22.28 6.25
N ILE A 102 1.35 -20.96 6.15
CA ILE A 102 2.44 -20.39 5.37
C ILE A 102 3.64 -20.19 6.29
N PRO A 103 4.79 -20.82 6.02
CA PRO A 103 5.95 -20.68 6.88
C PRO A 103 6.58 -19.29 6.74
N PRO A 104 7.10 -18.69 7.83
CA PRO A 104 7.79 -17.41 7.78
C PRO A 104 8.95 -17.35 6.76
N VAL A 105 9.65 -18.47 6.55
CA VAL A 105 10.76 -18.58 5.59
C VAL A 105 10.36 -18.21 4.16
N GLN A 106 9.10 -18.43 3.78
CA GLN A 106 8.61 -18.01 2.46
C GLN A 106 8.66 -16.49 2.32
N PHE A 107 8.25 -15.77 3.36
CA PHE A 107 8.23 -14.31 3.34
C PHE A 107 9.64 -13.73 3.36
N ASP A 108 10.56 -14.32 4.14
CA ASP A 108 11.98 -13.94 4.10
C ASP A 108 12.60 -14.13 2.71
N ALA A 109 12.28 -15.25 2.05
CA ALA A 109 12.75 -15.53 0.70
C ALA A 109 12.17 -14.55 -0.34
N VAL A 110 10.89 -14.19 -0.21
CA VAL A 110 10.26 -13.18 -1.09
C VAL A 110 10.89 -11.81 -0.87
N ASP A 111 11.14 -11.38 0.36
CA ASP A 111 11.80 -10.10 0.65
C ASP A 111 13.21 -10.03 0.04
N ALA A 112 13.99 -11.10 0.14
CA ALA A 112 15.28 -11.19 -0.56
C ALA A 112 15.10 -11.12 -2.10
N ALA A 113 14.14 -11.87 -2.64
CA ALA A 113 13.89 -11.92 -4.08
C ALA A 113 13.38 -10.59 -4.67
N ILE A 114 12.78 -9.71 -3.87
CA ILE A 114 12.42 -8.35 -4.29
C ILE A 114 13.67 -7.59 -4.74
N ALA A 115 14.78 -7.70 -4.01
CA ALA A 115 16.02 -7.03 -4.38
C ALA A 115 16.66 -7.62 -5.65
N ASP A 116 16.65 -8.95 -5.80
CA ASP A 116 17.11 -9.62 -7.02
C ASP A 116 16.28 -9.20 -8.25
N ALA A 117 14.97 -9.10 -8.08
CA ALA A 117 14.06 -8.65 -9.12
C ALA A 117 14.30 -7.18 -9.50
N CYS A 118 14.57 -6.32 -8.52
CA CYS A 118 14.95 -4.93 -8.72
C CYS A 118 16.22 -4.83 -9.58
N LEU A 119 17.25 -5.63 -9.26
CA LEU A 119 18.46 -5.74 -10.06
C LEU A 119 18.20 -6.21 -11.50
N GLY A 120 17.29 -7.16 -11.68
CA GLY A 120 16.85 -7.60 -13.01
C GLY A 120 16.30 -6.46 -13.86
N VAL A 121 15.47 -5.59 -13.27
CA VAL A 121 14.90 -4.43 -13.96
C VAL A 121 15.97 -3.39 -14.27
N GLU A 122 16.83 -3.04 -13.32
CA GLU A 122 17.92 -2.10 -13.57
C GLU A 122 18.85 -2.57 -14.70
N LYS A 123 19.18 -3.87 -14.73
CA LYS A 123 20.00 -4.45 -15.80
C LYS A 123 19.31 -4.34 -17.16
N ALA A 124 17.99 -4.52 -17.22
CA ALA A 124 17.23 -4.44 -18.45
C ALA A 124 17.10 -2.99 -18.97
N VAL A 125 16.92 -2.02 -18.09
CA VAL A 125 16.76 -0.60 -18.44
C VAL A 125 18.11 0.09 -18.68
N GLY A 126 19.12 -0.26 -17.90
CA GLY A 126 20.41 0.41 -17.79
C GLY A 126 20.48 1.27 -16.53
N ARG A 127 21.46 1.00 -15.65
CA ARG A 127 21.61 1.66 -14.34
C ARG A 127 21.72 3.18 -14.43
N ASP A 128 22.35 3.69 -15.47
CA ASP A 128 22.54 5.11 -15.73
C ASP A 128 21.24 5.86 -16.06
N LYS A 129 20.16 5.12 -16.34
CA LYS A 129 18.85 5.64 -16.73
C LYS A 129 17.79 5.50 -15.64
N VAL A 130 18.14 4.95 -14.50
CA VAL A 130 17.22 4.77 -13.36
C VAL A 130 17.58 5.77 -12.27
N GLY A 131 16.55 6.34 -11.66
CA GLY A 131 16.66 7.22 -10.50
C GLY A 131 15.47 6.98 -9.58
N TYR A 132 15.69 7.20 -8.30
CA TYR A 132 14.77 6.86 -7.23
C TYR A 132 14.39 8.12 -6.44
N ILE A 133 13.11 8.20 -6.09
CA ILE A 133 12.58 9.19 -5.18
C ILE A 133 11.72 8.44 -4.16
N ASN A 134 12.08 8.51 -2.89
CA ASN A 134 11.28 7.99 -1.80
C ASN A 134 10.57 9.17 -1.13
N MET A 135 9.25 9.13 -1.09
CA MET A 135 8.43 10.06 -0.31
C MET A 135 8.08 9.37 1.01
N ALA A 136 8.90 9.60 2.04
CA ALA A 136 8.68 9.03 3.36
C ALA A 136 7.70 9.91 4.16
N LEU A 137 6.49 9.97 3.64
CA LEU A 137 5.35 10.74 4.13
C LEU A 137 4.22 9.75 4.43
N ASP A 138 3.41 10.03 5.46
CA ASP A 138 2.30 9.16 5.89
C ASP A 138 2.65 7.66 5.88
N VAL A 139 3.75 7.30 6.53
CA VAL A 139 4.31 5.94 6.50
C VAL A 139 3.36 4.97 7.20
N SER A 140 2.52 4.30 6.43
CA SER A 140 1.54 3.31 6.91
C SER A 140 2.23 2.00 7.35
N PRO A 141 1.71 1.31 8.39
CA PRO A 141 2.17 -0.03 8.75
C PRO A 141 1.84 -1.08 7.67
N ARG A 142 0.89 -0.79 6.78
CA ARG A 142 0.47 -1.73 5.73
C ARG A 142 0.79 -1.24 4.33
N CYS A 143 1.04 -2.22 3.49
CA CYS A 143 1.12 -2.17 2.04
C CYS A 143 -0.09 -1.46 1.40
N ASP A 144 0.12 -0.76 0.28
CA ASP A 144 -0.95 -0.17 -0.55
C ASP A 144 -1.89 -1.22 -1.18
N CYS A 145 -1.52 -2.50 -1.08
CA CYS A 145 -2.38 -3.63 -1.40
C CYS A 145 -3.44 -3.93 -0.34
N ALA A 146 -3.31 -3.38 0.87
CA ALA A 146 -4.35 -3.49 1.89
C ALA A 146 -5.51 -2.54 1.55
N ASN A 147 -6.73 -2.97 1.82
CA ASN A 147 -7.95 -2.19 1.56
C ASN A 147 -8.27 -1.13 2.64
N HIS A 148 -7.32 -0.87 3.54
CA HIS A 148 -7.44 0.06 4.64
C HIS A 148 -6.11 0.79 4.87
N ALA A 149 -6.19 1.94 5.54
CA ALA A 149 -5.03 2.67 6.05
C ALA A 149 -5.15 2.78 7.58
N ASP A 150 -4.00 2.95 8.23
CA ASP A 150 -3.89 3.09 9.67
C ASP A 150 -3.10 4.37 10.01
N VAL A 151 -3.02 4.72 11.29
CA VAL A 151 -2.18 5.82 11.78
C VAL A 151 -0.73 5.58 11.33
N PRO A 152 -0.07 6.57 10.70
CA PRO A 152 1.33 6.42 10.28
C PRO A 152 2.24 6.03 11.45
N ILE A 153 3.20 5.15 11.23
CA ILE A 153 4.08 4.64 12.31
C ILE A 153 5.19 5.61 12.69
N VAL A 154 5.51 6.56 11.81
CA VAL A 154 6.49 7.63 12.04
C VAL A 154 5.98 8.96 11.45
N PRO A 155 6.44 10.11 11.97
CA PRO A 155 6.24 11.41 11.35
C PRO A 155 6.79 11.45 9.92
N HIS A 156 6.45 12.52 9.19
CA HIS A 156 7.05 12.78 7.88
C HIS A 156 8.58 12.88 7.99
N LEU A 157 9.28 11.99 7.29
CA LEU A 157 10.74 11.96 7.27
C LEU A 157 11.33 12.77 6.10
N GLY A 158 10.46 13.18 5.17
CA GLY A 158 10.81 14.03 4.02
C GLY A 158 10.82 13.30 2.69
N VAL A 159 11.49 13.90 1.72
CA VAL A 159 11.64 13.37 0.35
C VAL A 159 13.12 13.11 0.11
N PHE A 160 13.43 11.87 -0.25
CA PHE A 160 14.78 11.40 -0.54
C PHE A 160 14.92 11.18 -2.03
N ALA A 161 16.11 11.42 -2.59
CA ALA A 161 16.41 11.13 -3.98
C ALA A 161 17.80 10.50 -4.11
N SER A 162 17.93 9.51 -4.99
CA SER A 162 19.19 8.81 -5.23
C SER A 162 19.20 8.15 -6.61
N LYS A 163 20.38 7.77 -7.10
CA LYS A 163 20.53 6.83 -8.23
C LYS A 163 20.78 5.39 -7.76
N ASP A 164 20.91 5.17 -6.46
CA ASP A 164 21.17 3.89 -5.83
C ASP A 164 19.95 3.49 -4.98
N ALA A 165 19.30 2.38 -5.36
CA ALA A 165 18.10 1.85 -4.71
C ALA A 165 18.35 1.35 -3.28
N VAL A 166 19.54 0.81 -3.03
CA VAL A 166 19.91 0.26 -1.71
C VAL A 166 20.17 1.42 -0.75
N ALA A 167 20.92 2.43 -1.19
CA ALA A 167 21.29 3.57 -0.37
C ALA A 167 20.05 4.40 0.05
N ILE A 168 19.10 4.64 -0.86
CA ILE A 168 17.91 5.44 -0.55
C ILE A 168 16.96 4.72 0.42
N ASP A 169 16.82 3.40 0.28
CA ASP A 169 15.98 2.61 1.20
C ASP A 169 16.65 2.51 2.58
N MET A 170 17.97 2.31 2.63
CA MET A 170 18.74 2.35 3.87
C MET A 170 18.59 3.69 4.59
N ALA A 171 18.75 4.81 3.87
CA ALA A 171 18.59 6.14 4.44
C ALA A 171 17.17 6.39 5.00
N CYS A 172 16.13 5.89 4.33
CA CYS A 172 14.75 5.97 4.84
C CYS A 172 14.54 5.11 6.09
N VAL A 173 15.10 3.89 6.13
CA VAL A 173 15.03 3.01 7.31
C VAL A 173 15.74 3.64 8.50
N ASP A 174 16.95 4.17 8.30
CA ASP A 174 17.72 4.83 9.36
C ASP A 174 17.00 6.08 9.87
N LYS A 175 16.40 6.89 8.99
CA LYS A 175 15.60 8.05 9.40
C LYS A 175 14.34 7.67 10.18
N ALA A 176 13.68 6.57 9.81
CA ALA A 176 12.54 6.06 10.57
C ALA A 176 12.98 5.56 11.95
N ARG A 177 14.16 4.94 12.03
CA ARG A 177 14.76 4.47 13.27
C ARG A 177 15.10 5.64 14.20
N GLU A 178 15.69 6.71 13.67
CA GLU A 178 16.01 7.94 14.41
C GLU A 178 14.77 8.68 14.95
N ALA A 179 13.65 8.61 14.23
CA ALA A 179 12.42 9.31 14.61
C ALA A 179 11.71 8.67 15.82
N GLU A 180 10.99 9.48 16.59
CA GLU A 180 9.96 8.97 17.51
C GLU A 180 8.72 8.54 16.70
N GLY A 181 8.15 7.39 17.02
CA GLY A 181 6.93 6.88 16.42
C GLY A 181 5.70 7.70 16.85
N ILE A 182 4.65 7.64 16.04
CA ILE A 182 3.42 8.39 16.32
C ILE A 182 2.58 7.67 17.38
N LYS A 183 1.98 8.44 18.30
CA LYS A 183 1.04 7.92 19.31
C LYS A 183 -0.21 7.34 18.67
N GLY A 184 -0.70 6.23 19.20
CA GLY A 184 -1.80 5.45 18.67
C GLY A 184 -1.48 4.68 17.40
N SER A 185 -0.22 4.70 16.93
CA SER A 185 0.20 3.92 15.77
C SER A 185 0.50 2.47 16.15
N ALA A 186 0.55 1.60 15.13
CA ALA A 186 1.01 0.23 15.30
C ALA A 186 2.42 0.15 15.92
N ALA A 187 3.30 1.13 15.71
CA ALA A 187 4.61 1.15 16.36
C ALA A 187 4.52 1.36 17.89
N GLU A 188 3.58 2.18 18.37
CA GLU A 188 3.35 2.33 19.81
C GLU A 188 2.73 1.07 20.41
N MET A 189 1.73 0.49 19.73
CA MET A 189 1.09 -0.75 20.16
C MET A 189 2.08 -1.93 20.27
N MET A 190 3.09 -1.95 19.41
CA MET A 190 4.15 -2.96 19.40
C MET A 190 5.35 -2.58 20.28
N GLU A 191 5.24 -1.52 21.09
CA GLU A 191 6.30 -1.03 21.99
C GLU A 191 7.63 -0.73 21.26
N ALA A 192 7.56 -0.34 19.99
CA ALA A 192 8.71 -0.10 19.12
C ALA A 192 8.72 1.35 18.58
N HIS A 193 8.19 2.30 19.34
CA HIS A 193 8.01 3.68 18.92
C HIS A 193 9.16 4.61 19.33
N HIS A 194 10.14 4.16 20.11
CA HIS A 194 11.22 5.04 20.54
C HIS A 194 12.29 5.20 19.45
N ALA A 195 13.05 6.29 19.52
CA ALA A 195 14.24 6.45 18.71
C ALA A 195 15.23 5.29 18.94
N GLY A 196 15.72 4.68 17.86
CA GLY A 196 16.56 3.48 17.87
C GLY A 196 15.80 2.18 17.57
N ASP A 197 14.47 2.16 17.77
CA ASP A 197 13.66 0.98 17.53
C ASP A 197 13.47 0.68 16.04
N LYS A 198 13.39 -0.62 15.74
CA LYS A 198 13.17 -1.14 14.39
C LYS A 198 11.68 -1.17 14.06
N LYS A 199 11.17 0.01 13.71
CA LYS A 199 9.73 0.27 13.58
C LYS A 199 9.08 -0.61 12.52
N PHE A 200 9.73 -0.87 11.39
CA PHE A 200 9.13 -1.68 10.35
C PHE A 200 9.13 -3.17 10.70
N GLU A 201 10.20 -3.68 11.33
CA GLU A 201 10.24 -5.07 11.84
C GLU A 201 9.09 -5.34 12.82
N ALA A 202 8.82 -4.39 13.72
CA ALA A 202 7.80 -4.56 14.74
C ALA A 202 6.38 -4.30 14.22
N ALA A 203 6.17 -3.21 13.48
CA ALA A 203 4.83 -2.70 13.16
C ALA A 203 4.35 -3.05 11.74
N ALA A 204 5.25 -3.32 10.80
CA ALA A 204 4.90 -3.51 9.39
C ALA A 204 5.06 -4.96 8.89
N ALA A 205 5.95 -5.74 9.51
CA ALA A 205 6.14 -7.15 9.19
C ALA A 205 4.84 -7.95 9.31
N THR A 206 4.68 -8.95 8.43
CA THR A 206 3.54 -9.88 8.51
C THR A 206 3.81 -10.95 9.57
N PHE A 207 5.05 -11.44 9.65
CA PHE A 207 5.49 -12.37 10.69
C PHE A 207 6.49 -11.71 11.63
N HIS A 208 6.40 -12.08 12.92
CA HIS A 208 7.42 -11.71 13.89
C HIS A 208 8.79 -12.25 13.47
N GLY A 209 9.81 -11.39 13.52
CA GLY A 209 11.20 -11.76 13.20
C GLY A 209 11.63 -11.47 11.76
N GLN A 210 10.73 -11.04 10.87
CA GLN A 210 11.14 -10.54 9.55
C GLN A 210 11.93 -9.24 9.70
N SER A 211 13.02 -9.11 8.93
CA SER A 211 13.92 -7.97 9.05
C SER A 211 13.63 -6.85 8.04
N GLU A 212 13.67 -5.60 8.51
CA GLU A 212 13.49 -4.40 7.68
C GLU A 212 14.68 -4.11 6.76
N VAL A 213 15.76 -4.89 6.90
CA VAL A 213 16.97 -4.77 6.10
C VAL A 213 17.22 -5.98 5.19
N THR A 214 16.33 -6.98 5.12
CA THR A 214 16.55 -8.18 4.29
C THR A 214 16.74 -7.84 2.81
N SER A 215 15.81 -7.09 2.21
CA SER A 215 15.93 -6.65 0.81
C SER A 215 17.12 -5.69 0.61
N ILE A 216 17.40 -4.80 1.58
CA ILE A 216 18.54 -3.88 1.53
C ILE A 216 19.87 -4.65 1.50
N ASN A 217 20.07 -5.57 2.45
CA ASN A 217 21.27 -6.40 2.52
C ASN A 217 21.38 -7.29 1.28
N THR A 218 20.29 -7.89 0.82
CA THR A 218 20.31 -8.70 -0.40
C THR A 218 20.75 -7.87 -1.59
N GLY A 219 20.18 -6.66 -1.78
CA GLY A 219 20.58 -5.74 -2.84
C GLY A 219 22.06 -5.38 -2.78
N HIS A 220 22.58 -5.12 -1.59
CA HIS A 220 24.01 -4.87 -1.41
C HIS A 220 24.88 -6.06 -1.83
N GLU A 221 24.58 -7.25 -1.32
CA GLU A 221 25.36 -8.47 -1.58
C GLU A 221 25.38 -8.85 -3.07
N ILE A 222 24.27 -8.67 -3.78
CA ILE A 222 24.18 -8.96 -5.22
C ILE A 222 24.72 -7.82 -6.12
N GLY A 223 25.26 -6.75 -5.51
CA GLY A 223 25.86 -5.62 -6.20
C GLY A 223 24.86 -4.68 -6.87
N LEU A 224 23.60 -4.64 -6.40
CA LEU A 224 22.60 -3.65 -6.83
C LEU A 224 22.99 -2.24 -6.41
N GLY A 225 23.49 -2.07 -5.19
CA GLY A 225 23.85 -0.78 -4.64
C GLY A 225 24.61 -0.88 -3.32
N SER A 226 24.79 0.26 -2.64
CA SER A 226 25.52 0.36 -1.38
C SER A 226 24.60 0.62 -0.20
N ARG A 227 24.91 0.03 0.96
CA ARG A 227 24.33 0.42 2.25
C ARG A 227 24.97 1.68 2.81
N GLU A 228 26.19 1.98 2.39
CA GLU A 228 26.87 3.21 2.75
C GLU A 228 26.33 4.35 1.90
N TYR A 229 25.92 5.43 2.57
CA TYR A 229 25.39 6.63 1.95
C TYR A 229 25.86 7.88 2.70
N GLU A 230 25.81 9.01 2.02
CA GLU A 230 25.95 10.33 2.62
C GLU A 230 24.64 11.08 2.37
N LEU A 231 24.04 11.62 3.44
CA LEU A 231 22.87 12.49 3.30
C LEU A 231 23.33 13.90 2.99
N ILE A 232 23.02 14.35 1.78
CA ILE A 232 23.25 15.71 1.33
C ILE A 232 21.94 16.48 1.48
N GLU A 233 21.87 17.36 2.48
CA GLU A 233 20.73 18.26 2.63
C GLU A 233 20.70 19.25 1.47
N CYS A 234 19.58 19.27 0.75
CA CYS A 234 19.37 20.21 -0.34
C CYS A 234 18.76 21.49 0.20
N GLU A 235 19.49 22.60 0.10
CA GLU A 235 18.94 23.92 0.41
C GLU A 235 17.72 24.19 -0.48
N PRO A 236 16.54 24.45 0.11
CA PRO A 236 15.35 24.76 -0.67
C PRO A 236 15.58 26.07 -1.45
N ASP A 237 15.16 26.07 -2.71
CA ASP A 237 15.17 27.31 -3.50
C ASP A 237 14.22 28.34 -2.88
N SER A 238 14.45 29.61 -3.17
CA SER A 238 13.68 30.68 -2.55
C SER A 238 12.18 30.52 -2.89
N PRO A 239 11.27 30.69 -1.92
CA PRO A 239 9.83 30.58 -2.15
C PRO A 239 9.33 31.45 -3.31
N GLU A 240 10.01 32.55 -3.62
CA GLU A 240 9.78 33.42 -4.77
C GLU A 240 9.71 32.65 -6.09
N ARG A 241 10.48 31.57 -6.26
CA ARG A 241 10.47 30.75 -7.48
C ARG A 241 9.16 29.98 -7.66
N PHE A 242 8.48 29.65 -6.56
CA PHE A 242 7.25 28.86 -6.55
C PHE A 242 6.00 29.69 -6.22
N ARG A 243 6.16 30.99 -5.95
CA ARG A 243 5.01 31.90 -5.82
C ARG A 243 4.25 31.93 -7.14
N PHE A 244 2.93 31.94 -7.07
CA PHE A 244 2.12 32.41 -8.19
C PHE A 244 2.61 33.83 -8.52
N PRO A 245 3.27 34.04 -9.67
CA PRO A 245 3.84 35.34 -9.96
C PRO A 245 2.69 36.35 -10.01
N TYR A 246 2.94 37.56 -9.50
CA TYR A 246 2.03 38.66 -9.72
C TYR A 246 1.95 38.92 -11.22
N ASP A 247 0.88 38.43 -11.85
CA ASP A 247 0.64 38.65 -13.27
C ASP A 247 0.34 40.12 -13.47
N THR A 248 1.33 40.85 -14.00
CA THR A 248 1.29 42.29 -14.21
C THR A 248 0.33 42.70 -15.32
N ARG A 249 -0.19 41.74 -16.12
CA ARG A 249 -1.15 42.03 -17.17
C ARG A 249 -2.50 42.38 -16.53
N PRO A 250 -3.09 43.54 -16.84
CA PRO A 250 -4.43 43.91 -16.37
C PRO A 250 -5.48 42.84 -16.68
N SER A 251 -6.38 42.56 -15.74
CA SER A 251 -7.40 41.50 -15.88
C SER A 251 -8.23 41.63 -17.15
N ARG A 252 -8.55 42.87 -17.59
CA ARG A 252 -9.29 43.12 -18.84
C ARG A 252 -8.55 42.62 -20.08
N GLN A 253 -7.22 42.73 -20.13
CA GLN A 253 -6.42 42.22 -21.24
C GLN A 253 -6.33 40.69 -21.21
N ARG A 254 -6.25 40.11 -20.01
CA ARG A 254 -6.15 38.65 -19.83
C ARG A 254 -7.45 37.91 -20.15
N PHE A 255 -8.56 38.51 -19.76
CA PHE A 255 -9.85 37.83 -19.73
C PHE A 255 -10.87 38.43 -20.69
N GLY A 256 -10.67 39.66 -21.20
CA GLY A 256 -11.64 40.38 -22.04
C GLY A 256 -12.17 39.54 -23.20
N GLU A 257 -11.31 39.05 -24.09
CA GLU A 257 -11.72 38.22 -25.24
C GLU A 257 -12.41 36.91 -24.85
N ARG A 258 -12.10 36.35 -23.67
CA ARG A 258 -12.74 35.13 -23.18
C ARG A 258 -14.15 35.40 -22.68
N PHE A 259 -14.33 36.48 -21.93
CA PHE A 259 -15.63 36.91 -21.39
C PHE A 259 -16.50 37.62 -22.44
N GLU A 260 -15.93 38.11 -23.55
CA GLU A 260 -16.69 38.56 -24.73
C GLU A 260 -17.39 37.39 -25.43
N LYS A 261 -16.76 36.22 -25.48
CA LYS A 261 -17.32 35.01 -26.09
C LYS A 261 -18.30 34.28 -25.17
N PHE A 262 -18.25 34.56 -23.87
CA PHE A 262 -19.05 33.87 -22.86
C PHE A 262 -19.55 34.87 -21.82
N GLN A 263 -20.83 35.24 -21.94
CA GLN A 263 -21.50 36.02 -20.90
C GLN A 263 -21.86 35.08 -19.73
N VAL A 264 -20.96 35.04 -18.74
CA VAL A 264 -21.06 34.27 -17.48
C VAL A 264 -22.34 34.54 -16.68
N PHE A 265 -22.88 35.75 -16.79
CA PHE A 265 -23.99 36.23 -15.99
C PHE A 265 -25.17 36.61 -16.91
N PRO A 266 -26.29 35.87 -16.87
CA PRO A 266 -27.40 36.07 -17.80
C PRO A 266 -28.28 37.26 -17.36
N TYR A 267 -27.82 38.49 -17.61
CA TYR A 267 -28.51 39.74 -17.23
C TYR A 267 -29.93 39.88 -17.80
N ASP A 268 -30.32 39.05 -18.76
CA ASP A 268 -31.68 38.98 -19.32
C ASP A 268 -32.66 38.21 -18.43
N LYS A 269 -32.20 37.57 -17.35
CA LYS A 269 -33.00 36.75 -16.44
C LYS A 269 -33.19 37.39 -15.08
N TYR A 270 -34.34 37.10 -14.45
CA TYR A 270 -34.71 37.49 -13.09
C TYR A 270 -34.48 38.98 -12.80
N ASP A 271 -35.01 39.86 -13.65
CA ASP A 271 -34.88 41.32 -13.53
C ASP A 271 -33.41 41.81 -13.43
N GLY A 272 -32.51 41.19 -14.17
CA GLY A 272 -31.08 41.54 -14.16
C GLY A 272 -30.26 40.87 -13.06
N LYS A 273 -30.86 39.99 -12.25
CA LYS A 273 -30.18 39.24 -11.18
C LYS A 273 -29.48 37.97 -11.67
N GLY A 274 -29.67 37.59 -12.93
CA GLY A 274 -28.96 36.47 -13.56
C GLY A 274 -29.48 35.09 -13.16
N PHE A 275 -29.40 34.76 -11.88
CA PHE A 275 -29.79 33.45 -11.34
C PHE A 275 -30.92 33.59 -10.34
N ASN A 276 -31.78 32.58 -10.25
CA ASN A 276 -32.82 32.51 -9.23
C ASN A 276 -32.17 32.23 -7.86
N ARG A 277 -32.07 33.26 -7.01
CA ARG A 277 -31.45 33.17 -5.69
C ARG A 277 -32.25 34.05 -4.71
N LEU A 278 -32.21 33.69 -3.43
CA LEU A 278 -32.74 34.54 -2.37
C LEU A 278 -31.94 35.85 -2.31
N ASP A 279 -32.64 36.98 -2.16
CA ASP A 279 -32.02 38.31 -2.08
C ASP A 279 -31.23 38.51 -0.78
N VAL A 280 -31.68 37.87 0.29
CA VAL A 280 -31.01 37.82 1.58
C VAL A 280 -31.02 36.37 2.04
N VAL A 281 -29.84 35.83 2.32
CA VAL A 281 -29.69 34.53 2.97
C VAL A 281 -29.32 34.81 4.43
N ASP A 282 -29.95 34.10 5.36
CA ASP A 282 -29.56 34.11 6.76
C ASP A 282 -28.23 33.37 6.91
N LEU A 283 -27.14 34.13 6.76
CA LEU A 283 -25.78 33.59 6.84
C LEU A 283 -25.45 33.11 8.25
N ASP A 284 -26.08 33.66 9.28
CA ASP A 284 -25.84 33.28 10.67
C ASP A 284 -26.49 31.92 10.97
N LYS A 285 -27.68 31.68 10.42
CA LYS A 285 -28.32 30.35 10.45
C LYS A 285 -27.46 29.26 9.82
N VAL A 286 -26.81 29.51 8.67
CA VAL A 286 -26.01 28.48 7.98
C VAL A 286 -24.56 28.37 8.48
N LYS A 287 -24.06 29.39 9.18
CA LYS A 287 -22.77 29.32 9.91
C LYS A 287 -22.92 28.76 11.31
N HIS A 288 -24.14 28.46 11.74
CA HIS A 288 -24.42 27.95 13.06
C HIS A 288 -23.80 26.55 13.22
N HIS A 289 -22.97 26.39 14.25
CA HIS A 289 -22.46 25.08 14.66
C HIS A 289 -23.56 24.37 15.47
N TYR A 290 -24.24 23.42 14.84
CA TYR A 290 -25.33 22.66 15.46
C TYR A 290 -24.88 21.76 16.63
N GLU A 291 -23.57 21.58 16.82
CA GLU A 291 -22.97 20.83 17.94
C GLU A 291 -23.19 21.52 19.30
N ASP A 292 -23.46 22.84 19.31
CA ASP A 292 -23.71 23.63 20.52
C ASP A 292 -25.20 23.74 20.89
N SER A 293 -26.10 23.07 20.16
CA SER A 293 -27.54 23.05 20.40
C SER A 293 -28.12 21.69 20.05
N PRO A 294 -28.43 20.81 21.04
CA PRO A 294 -28.91 19.47 20.77
C PRO A 294 -30.40 19.51 20.37
N GLU A 295 -30.70 19.99 19.17
CA GLU A 295 -31.99 19.71 18.55
C GLU A 295 -31.94 18.30 17.94
N ILE A 296 -32.57 17.35 18.63
CA ILE A 296 -32.85 16.02 18.10
C ILE A 296 -33.82 16.21 16.94
N THR A 297 -33.32 16.10 15.71
CA THR A 297 -34.18 15.98 14.54
C THR A 297 -34.72 14.55 14.50
N GLU A 298 -36.00 14.34 14.83
CA GLU A 298 -36.66 13.08 14.50
C GLU A 298 -36.74 12.96 12.98
N VAL A 299 -35.90 12.09 12.41
CA VAL A 299 -35.96 11.75 10.99
C VAL A 299 -37.18 10.85 10.77
N SER A 300 -38.34 11.44 10.48
CA SER A 300 -39.47 10.68 9.94
C SER A 300 -39.17 10.28 8.50
N GLU A 301 -39.12 8.95 8.28
CA GLU A 301 -39.00 8.20 7.02
C GLU A 301 -38.21 8.86 5.87
N SER A 302 -37.02 8.31 5.61
CA SER A 302 -36.30 8.52 4.36
C SER A 302 -37.15 8.04 3.18
N ILE A 303 -37.73 8.96 2.44
CA ILE A 303 -38.19 8.69 1.07
C ILE A 303 -36.92 8.53 0.24
N HIS A 304 -36.51 7.28 0.02
CA HIS A 304 -35.58 6.97 -1.05
C HIS A 304 -36.24 7.42 -2.36
N ALA A 305 -35.58 8.30 -3.11
CA ALA A 305 -35.95 8.50 -4.50
C ALA A 305 -35.82 7.13 -5.19
N ASP A 306 -36.89 6.67 -5.84
CA ASP A 306 -36.84 5.50 -6.70
C ASP A 306 -35.68 5.71 -7.68
N GLY A 307 -34.68 4.83 -7.62
CA GLY A 307 -33.63 4.82 -8.61
C GLY A 307 -34.26 4.46 -9.94
N ASP A 308 -34.15 5.36 -10.91
CA ASP A 308 -34.41 5.01 -12.31
C ASP A 308 -33.41 3.91 -12.71
N ASP A 309 -33.95 2.71 -12.99
CA ASP A 309 -33.29 1.60 -13.70
C ASP A 309 -32.91 1.99 -15.15
#